data_AF-A0A0F9WH40-F1
#
_entry.id   AF-A0A0F9WH40-F1
#
_cell.length_a   1.000
_cell.length_b   1.000
_cell.length_c   1.000
_cell.angle_alpha   90.00
_cell.angle_beta   90.00
_cell.angle_gamma   90.00
#
_symmetry.space_group_name_H-M   'P 1'
#
loop_
_entity.id
_entity.type
_entity.pdbx_description
1 polymer ?
#
loop_
_entity_poly.entity_id
_entity_poly.type
_entity_poly.pdbx_seq_one_letter_code
_entity_poly.pdbx_strand_id
1 'polypeptide(L)'
;MDKKWIYNFNKISKKHKDISDYERYYLFCKKYLENHQDEHKEIFKVLIDTLNSTKSTILLSIAYRLIFNLNIDLNLNTNLVKSHFKNKVLKRYLFPVFTKAEIFLDKKKILKMLYDETYEDKYFLEYLKNYPDLIESFLVNENAKYTRKQLLCILNTKYFYNMDYYIKFLGDCNNHIAFLAYEVFTLLISFRGSQNLYKSFEIVQNVNTYIDIKNKIQVDSIDNFLIYFLPFMKIKQEIYSLILENKINEINHFLKNYYIKTSSILLQLKNIRFYSIELPSIKSVFNDLIFDSADEDFEFLFAESNYKSISDCIEF
;
A
#
# COMPACT_ATOMS: atom_id res chain seq x y z
N MET A 1 -8.98 -25.57 -16.11
CA MET A 1 -7.52 -25.63 -15.88
C MET A 1 -7.10 -27.07 -15.65
N ASP A 2 -5.99 -27.49 -16.24
CA ASP A 2 -5.35 -28.75 -15.86
C ASP A 2 -4.66 -28.61 -14.50
N LYS A 3 -5.16 -29.36 -13.49
CA LYS A 3 -4.60 -29.41 -12.14
C LYS A 3 -3.12 -29.81 -12.13
N LYS A 4 -2.60 -30.44 -13.20
CA LYS A 4 -1.19 -30.86 -13.28
C LYS A 4 -0.21 -29.74 -12.95
N TRP A 5 -0.53 -28.48 -13.26
CA TRP A 5 0.40 -27.37 -13.05
C TRP A 5 0.74 -27.12 -11.59
N ILE A 6 -0.27 -27.03 -10.72
CA ILE A 6 -0.05 -26.70 -9.31
C ILE A 6 0.41 -27.93 -8.51
N TYR A 7 -0.09 -29.12 -8.84
CA TYR A 7 0.32 -30.37 -8.18
C TYR A 7 1.73 -30.81 -8.51
N ASN A 8 2.27 -30.37 -9.66
CA ASN A 8 3.66 -30.62 -10.03
C ASN A 8 4.59 -29.44 -9.72
N PHE A 9 4.17 -28.41 -8.96
CA PHE A 9 4.99 -27.21 -8.71
C PHE A 9 6.43 -27.51 -8.25
N ASN A 10 6.62 -28.57 -7.45
CA ASN A 10 7.94 -29.03 -6.99
C ASN A 10 8.86 -29.57 -8.11
N LYS A 11 8.31 -29.88 -9.29
CA LYS A 11 9.01 -30.35 -10.48
C LYS A 11 9.42 -29.21 -11.43
N ILE A 12 9.04 -27.96 -11.16
CA ILE A 12 9.46 -26.84 -12.01
C ILE A 12 10.99 -26.77 -12.04
N SER A 13 11.53 -26.62 -13.25
CA SER A 13 12.97 -26.52 -13.50
C SER A 13 13.58 -25.36 -12.73
N LYS A 14 14.63 -25.66 -11.96
CA LYS A 14 15.40 -24.65 -11.22
C LYS A 14 16.32 -23.81 -12.12
N LYS A 15 16.45 -24.19 -13.40
CA LYS A 15 17.34 -23.57 -14.39
C LYS A 15 16.62 -22.56 -15.30
N HIS A 16 15.28 -22.53 -15.28
CA HIS A 16 14.50 -21.59 -16.05
C HIS A 16 14.73 -20.16 -15.55
N LYS A 17 15.00 -19.23 -16.48
CA LYS A 17 15.50 -17.88 -16.15
C LYS A 17 14.48 -16.77 -16.35
N ASP A 18 13.40 -17.00 -17.09
CA ASP A 18 12.47 -15.94 -17.44
C ASP A 18 11.51 -15.66 -16.28
N ILE A 19 11.64 -14.48 -15.67
CA ILE A 19 10.80 -14.07 -14.53
C ILE A 19 9.35 -13.88 -14.98
N SER A 20 9.12 -13.43 -16.22
CA SER A 20 7.77 -13.17 -16.73
C SER A 20 6.92 -14.44 -16.79
N ASP A 21 7.54 -15.57 -17.06
CA ASP A 21 6.90 -16.87 -17.10
C ASP A 21 6.40 -17.32 -15.73
N TYR A 22 7.20 -17.09 -14.68
CA TYR A 22 6.79 -17.37 -13.31
C TYR A 22 5.65 -16.47 -12.83
N GLU A 23 5.61 -15.21 -13.28
CA GLU A 23 4.51 -14.30 -12.96
C GLU A 23 3.21 -14.72 -13.65
N ARG A 24 3.26 -15.11 -14.92
CA ARG A 24 2.10 -15.68 -15.64
C ARG A 24 1.60 -16.95 -14.95
N TYR A 25 2.52 -17.88 -14.65
CA TYR A 25 2.20 -19.10 -13.91
C TYR A 25 1.56 -18.82 -12.55
N TYR A 26 2.05 -17.83 -11.80
CA TYR A 26 1.45 -17.42 -10.53
C TYR A 26 0.02 -16.91 -10.72
N LEU A 27 -0.24 -16.03 -11.68
CA LEU A 27 -1.58 -15.50 -11.92
C LEU A 27 -2.56 -16.61 -12.31
N PHE A 28 -2.10 -17.53 -13.15
CA PHE A 28 -2.87 -18.71 -13.55
C PHE A 28 -3.22 -19.59 -12.34
N CYS A 29 -2.23 -19.93 -11.51
CA CYS A 29 -2.44 -20.73 -10.30
C CYS A 29 -3.29 -20.00 -9.26
N LYS A 30 -3.15 -18.68 -9.11
CA LYS A 30 -3.98 -17.88 -8.20
C LYS A 30 -5.47 -18.01 -8.57
N LYS A 31 -5.80 -17.83 -9.85
CA LYS A 31 -7.17 -17.97 -10.36
C LYS A 31 -7.74 -19.38 -10.15
N TYR A 32 -6.89 -20.40 -10.24
CA TYR A 32 -7.31 -21.77 -9.90
C TYR A 32 -7.70 -21.92 -8.44
N LEU A 33 -6.86 -21.45 -7.53
CA LEU A 33 -7.08 -21.50 -6.08
C LEU A 33 -8.36 -20.77 -5.68
N GLU A 34 -8.65 -19.63 -6.31
CA GLU A 34 -9.91 -18.90 -6.08
C GLU A 34 -11.15 -19.76 -6.36
N ASN A 35 -11.07 -20.71 -7.31
CA ASN A 35 -12.17 -21.57 -7.74
C ASN A 35 -12.17 -22.99 -7.10
N HIS A 36 -11.10 -23.43 -6.44
CA HIS A 36 -10.92 -24.81 -5.96
C HIS A 36 -10.47 -24.85 -4.49
N GLN A 37 -11.30 -24.29 -3.61
CA GLN A 37 -10.96 -24.16 -2.19
C GLN A 37 -10.85 -25.50 -1.45
N ASP A 38 -11.57 -26.52 -1.92
CA ASP A 38 -11.55 -27.89 -1.42
C ASP A 38 -10.18 -28.56 -1.59
N GLU A 39 -9.41 -28.16 -2.60
CA GLU A 39 -8.08 -28.71 -2.89
C GLU A 39 -6.95 -28.03 -2.10
N HIS A 40 -7.23 -26.93 -1.39
CA HIS A 40 -6.20 -26.11 -0.75
C HIS A 40 -5.28 -26.87 0.20
N LYS A 41 -5.80 -27.87 0.93
CA LYS A 41 -5.00 -28.68 1.86
C LYS A 41 -3.96 -29.53 1.14
N GLU A 42 -4.30 -30.13 0.00
CA GLU A 42 -3.36 -30.95 -0.77
C GLU A 42 -2.34 -30.08 -1.48
N ILE A 43 -2.78 -28.95 -2.06
CA ILE A 43 -1.89 -27.98 -2.69
C ILE A 43 -0.91 -27.40 -1.67
N PHE A 44 -1.35 -27.14 -0.43
CA PHE A 44 -0.46 -26.68 0.63
C PHE A 44 0.70 -27.65 0.85
N LYS A 45 0.46 -28.97 0.88
CA LYS A 45 1.52 -29.98 1.03
C LYS A 45 2.56 -29.87 -0.09
N VAL A 46 2.13 -29.75 -1.35
CA VAL A 46 3.03 -29.59 -2.51
C VAL A 46 3.89 -28.33 -2.39
N LEU A 47 3.29 -27.22 -1.94
CA LEU A 47 4.02 -25.96 -1.75
C LEU A 47 5.01 -26.05 -0.58
N ILE A 48 4.65 -26.71 0.52
CA ILE A 48 5.57 -26.96 1.65
C ILE A 48 6.76 -27.82 1.22
N ASP A 49 6.54 -28.89 0.46
CA ASP A 49 7.62 -29.73 -0.05
C ASP A 49 8.59 -28.93 -0.93
N THR A 50 8.06 -27.97 -1.68
CA THR A 50 8.88 -27.06 -2.48
C THR A 50 9.69 -26.10 -1.60
N LEU A 51 9.08 -25.51 -0.57
CA LEU A 51 9.79 -24.66 0.39
C LEU A 51 10.96 -25.41 1.06
N ASN A 52 10.80 -26.71 1.32
CA ASN A 52 11.84 -27.53 1.95
C ASN A 52 12.98 -27.93 0.98
N SER A 53 12.69 -28.08 -0.32
CA SER A 53 13.60 -28.73 -1.28
C SER A 53 14.28 -27.78 -2.27
N THR A 54 13.77 -26.56 -2.45
CA THR A 54 14.31 -25.60 -3.41
C THR A 54 15.16 -24.52 -2.75
N LYS A 55 16.20 -24.08 -3.48
CA LYS A 55 16.99 -22.88 -3.14
C LYS A 55 16.71 -21.72 -4.10
N SER A 56 15.85 -21.92 -5.10
CA SER A 56 15.51 -20.88 -6.08
C SER A 56 14.68 -19.80 -5.41
N THR A 57 15.22 -18.57 -5.34
CA THR A 57 14.52 -17.42 -4.76
C THR A 57 13.20 -17.13 -5.49
N ILE A 58 13.14 -17.37 -6.81
CA ILE A 58 11.92 -17.15 -7.61
C ILE A 58 10.86 -18.19 -7.25
N LEU A 59 11.21 -19.47 -7.19
CA LEU A 59 10.25 -20.52 -6.80
C LEU A 59 9.76 -20.32 -5.36
N LEU A 60 10.66 -19.92 -4.46
CA LEU A 60 10.27 -19.57 -3.09
C LEU A 60 9.31 -18.38 -3.05
N SER A 61 9.53 -17.34 -3.86
CA SER A 61 8.61 -16.19 -3.89
C SER A 61 7.23 -16.58 -4.42
N ILE A 62 7.15 -17.37 -5.50
CA ILE A 62 5.88 -17.88 -6.03
C ILE A 62 5.18 -18.78 -5.00
N ALA A 63 5.91 -19.69 -4.37
CA ALA A 63 5.36 -20.58 -3.35
C ALA A 63 4.71 -19.79 -2.19
N TYR A 64 5.41 -18.78 -1.65
CA TYR A 64 4.86 -17.97 -0.55
C TYR A 64 3.64 -17.15 -0.98
N ARG A 65 3.63 -16.62 -2.20
CA ARG A 65 2.46 -15.90 -2.72
C ARG A 65 1.28 -16.86 -2.90
N LEU A 66 1.49 -18.06 -3.44
CA LEU A 66 0.42 -19.06 -3.58
C LEU A 66 -0.09 -19.51 -2.20
N ILE A 67 0.80 -19.79 -1.25
CA ILE A 67 0.44 -20.12 0.14
C ILE A 67 -0.45 -19.03 0.75
N PHE A 68 -0.13 -17.74 0.54
CA PHE A 68 -0.95 -16.65 1.04
C PHE A 68 -2.38 -16.67 0.49
N ASN A 69 -2.60 -17.14 -0.74
CA ASN A 69 -3.93 -17.24 -1.36
C ASN A 69 -4.75 -18.45 -0.87
N LEU A 70 -4.17 -19.42 -0.16
CA LEU A 70 -4.90 -20.62 0.31
C LEU A 70 -5.81 -20.31 1.49
N ASN A 71 -7.11 -20.57 1.37
CA ASN A 71 -8.10 -20.38 2.45
C ASN A 71 -8.07 -21.51 3.50
N ILE A 72 -6.93 -21.68 4.18
CA ILE A 72 -6.71 -22.69 5.23
C ILE A 72 -5.81 -22.11 6.34
N ASP A 73 -5.79 -22.79 7.48
CA ASP A 73 -4.81 -22.54 8.55
C ASP A 73 -3.40 -22.95 8.11
N LEU A 74 -2.47 -22.01 8.24
CA LEU A 74 -1.09 -22.18 7.75
C LEU A 74 -0.17 -22.70 8.86
N ASN A 75 -0.08 -24.03 9.00
CA ASN A 75 0.85 -24.68 9.92
C ASN A 75 2.28 -24.71 9.36
N LEU A 76 2.92 -23.54 9.25
CA LEU A 76 4.25 -23.38 8.69
C LEU A 76 5.36 -23.65 9.72
N ASN A 77 6.44 -24.32 9.29
CA ASN A 77 7.65 -24.42 10.09
C ASN A 77 8.31 -23.05 10.25
N THR A 78 8.12 -22.43 11.42
CA THR A 78 8.61 -21.08 11.73
C THR A 78 10.12 -20.92 11.53
N ASN A 79 10.93 -21.96 11.81
CA ASN A 79 12.38 -21.90 11.64
C ASN A 79 12.77 -21.80 10.16
N LEU A 80 12.12 -22.60 9.30
CA LEU A 80 12.32 -22.55 7.85
C LEU A 80 11.97 -21.16 7.31
N VAL A 81 10.78 -20.65 7.64
CA VAL A 81 10.32 -19.36 7.12
C VAL A 81 11.21 -18.21 7.62
N LYS A 82 11.65 -18.24 8.89
CA LYS A 82 12.61 -17.26 9.43
C LYS A 82 13.97 -17.35 8.74
N SER A 83 14.40 -18.52 8.29
CA SER A 83 15.63 -18.69 7.50
C SER A 83 15.51 -18.01 6.14
N HIS A 84 14.41 -18.22 5.42
CA HIS A 84 14.13 -17.60 4.13
C HIS A 84 13.99 -16.07 4.24
N PHE A 85 13.47 -15.58 5.37
CA PHE A 85 13.36 -14.14 5.66
C PHE A 85 14.70 -13.41 5.77
N LYS A 86 15.84 -14.13 5.84
CA LYS A 86 17.17 -13.52 5.73
C LYS A 86 17.46 -13.01 4.30
N ASN A 87 16.85 -13.61 3.28
CA ASN A 87 16.98 -13.17 1.89
C ASN A 87 16.20 -11.87 1.67
N LYS A 88 16.88 -10.82 1.18
CA LYS A 88 16.28 -9.49 0.96
C LYS A 88 15.08 -9.52 0.00
N VAL A 89 15.14 -10.34 -1.05
CA VAL A 89 14.09 -10.44 -2.07
C VAL A 89 12.83 -11.11 -1.50
N LEU A 90 13.00 -12.14 -0.66
CA LEU A 90 11.87 -12.91 -0.12
C LEU A 90 11.06 -12.15 0.94
N LYS A 91 11.67 -11.18 1.64
CA LYS A 91 11.03 -10.48 2.77
C LYS A 91 9.62 -9.99 2.45
N ARG A 92 9.45 -9.36 1.29
CA ARG A 92 8.16 -8.75 0.92
C ARG A 92 7.04 -9.76 0.72
N TYR A 93 7.36 -10.96 0.25
CA TYR A 93 6.40 -12.03 0.03
C TYR A 93 6.10 -12.81 1.33
N LEU A 94 6.96 -12.67 2.33
CA LEU A 94 6.83 -13.34 3.62
C LEU A 94 5.96 -12.58 4.61
N PHE A 95 5.89 -11.25 4.54
CA PHE A 95 5.04 -10.48 5.47
C PHE A 95 3.55 -10.84 5.39
N PRO A 96 2.92 -11.01 4.21
CA PRO A 96 1.52 -11.43 4.13
C PRO A 96 1.31 -12.83 4.75
N VAL A 97 2.26 -13.74 4.50
CA VAL A 97 2.25 -15.09 5.08
C VAL A 97 2.42 -15.04 6.59
N PHE A 98 3.30 -14.18 7.11
CA PHE A 98 3.48 -14.01 8.56
C PHE A 98 2.22 -13.49 9.25
N THR A 99 1.51 -12.54 8.64
CA THR A 99 0.21 -12.08 9.16
C THR A 99 -0.78 -13.23 9.21
N LYS A 100 -0.91 -13.99 8.12
CA LYS A 100 -1.90 -15.07 8.00
C LYS A 100 -1.60 -16.29 8.86
N ALA A 101 -0.32 -16.62 9.04
CA ALA A 101 0.15 -17.74 9.85
C ALA A 101 0.47 -17.36 11.30
N GLU A 102 0.14 -16.14 11.72
CA GLU A 102 0.42 -15.60 13.06
C GLU A 102 1.89 -15.76 13.51
N ILE A 103 2.83 -15.57 12.55
CA ILE A 103 4.26 -15.65 12.83
C ILE A 103 4.76 -14.27 13.23
N PHE A 104 5.21 -14.15 14.49
CA PHE A 104 5.76 -12.91 15.04
C PHE A 104 7.29 -12.86 14.93
N LEU A 105 7.79 -11.73 14.44
CA LEU A 105 9.21 -11.38 14.38
C LEU A 105 9.63 -10.66 15.67
N ASP A 106 10.94 -10.69 15.95
CA ASP A 106 11.52 -9.94 17.07
C ASP A 106 11.27 -8.43 16.92
N LYS A 107 10.71 -7.79 17.95
CA LYS A 107 10.48 -6.34 18.03
C LYS A 107 11.73 -5.53 17.66
N LYS A 108 12.93 -5.96 18.06
CA LYS A 108 14.20 -5.26 17.71
C LYS A 108 14.42 -5.22 16.20
N LYS A 109 14.07 -6.30 15.49
CA LYS A 109 14.19 -6.39 14.03
C LYS A 109 13.16 -5.48 13.35
N ILE A 110 11.94 -5.45 13.86
CA ILE A 110 10.88 -4.56 13.38
C ILE A 110 11.27 -3.10 13.56
N LEU A 111 11.75 -2.73 14.74
CA LEU A 111 12.25 -1.38 15.04
C LEU A 111 13.36 -0.96 14.07
N LYS A 112 14.35 -1.84 13.83
CA LYS A 112 15.42 -1.54 12.87
C LYS A 112 14.88 -1.26 11.47
N MET A 113 13.90 -2.04 11.01
CA MET A 113 13.26 -1.85 9.70
C MET A 113 12.33 -0.64 9.66
N LEU A 114 11.69 -0.28 10.78
CA LEU A 114 10.80 0.86 10.91
C LEU A 114 11.55 2.20 10.87
N TYR A 115 12.72 2.27 11.52
CA TYR A 115 13.57 3.48 11.53
C TYR A 115 14.61 3.55 10.40
N ASP A 116 14.65 2.55 9.51
CA ASP A 116 15.41 2.60 8.26
C ASP A 116 14.67 3.47 7.23
N GLU A 117 15.24 4.63 6.93
CA GLU A 117 14.68 5.64 6.01
C GLU A 117 14.52 5.13 4.58
N THR A 118 15.30 4.13 4.18
CA THR A 118 15.30 3.59 2.80
C THR A 118 14.30 2.44 2.62
N TYR A 119 13.71 1.95 3.72
CA TYR A 119 12.88 0.75 3.69
C TYR A 119 11.38 1.09 3.81
N GLU A 120 10.71 1.22 2.66
CA GLU A 120 9.27 1.54 2.54
C GLU A 120 8.47 0.43 1.83
N ASP A 121 8.56 -0.82 2.32
CA ASP A 121 7.78 -1.92 1.73
C ASP A 121 6.33 -1.94 2.26
N LYS A 122 5.36 -1.94 1.35
CA LYS A 122 3.92 -1.96 1.65
C LYS A 122 3.53 -3.11 2.60
N TYR A 123 4.01 -4.33 2.33
CA TYR A 123 3.61 -5.50 3.10
C TYR A 123 4.24 -5.49 4.49
N PHE A 124 5.45 -4.93 4.63
CA PHE A 124 6.02 -4.66 5.95
C PHE A 124 5.17 -3.67 6.74
N LEU A 125 4.78 -2.55 6.14
CA LEU A 125 3.97 -1.54 6.82
C LEU A 125 2.61 -2.12 7.25
N GLU A 126 1.97 -2.93 6.41
CA GLU A 126 0.74 -3.64 6.79
C GLU A 126 0.96 -4.64 7.93
N TYR A 127 2.08 -5.37 7.92
CA TYR A 127 2.45 -6.31 8.98
C TYR A 127 2.64 -5.63 10.34
N LEU A 128 2.92 -4.31 10.38
CA LEU A 128 3.00 -3.56 11.64
C LEU A 128 1.70 -3.55 12.44
N LYS A 129 0.53 -3.84 11.84
CA LYS A 129 -0.75 -4.00 12.57
C LYS A 129 -0.65 -4.98 13.74
N ASN A 130 0.28 -5.92 13.68
CA ASN A 130 0.60 -6.87 14.75
C ASN A 130 1.40 -6.26 15.93
N TYR A 131 1.82 -5.00 15.85
CA TYR A 131 2.66 -4.31 16.84
C TYR A 131 2.15 -2.87 17.08
N PRO A 132 0.93 -2.69 17.64
CA PRO A 132 0.31 -1.38 17.84
C PRO A 132 1.20 -0.41 18.64
N ASP A 133 1.83 -0.86 19.73
CA ASP A 133 2.73 -0.03 20.55
C ASP A 133 3.90 0.58 19.73
N LEU A 134 4.41 -0.18 18.75
CA LEU A 134 5.50 0.28 17.89
C LEU A 134 5.01 1.31 16.88
N ILE A 135 3.79 1.14 16.34
CA ILE A 135 3.15 2.12 15.48
C ILE A 135 2.96 3.42 16.24
N GLU A 136 2.38 3.38 17.44
CA GLU A 136 2.13 4.58 18.26
C GLU A 136 3.42 5.34 18.55
N SER A 137 4.44 4.63 19.03
CA SER A 137 5.76 5.21 19.32
C SER A 137 6.38 5.85 18.08
N PHE A 138 6.19 5.24 16.90
CA PHE A 138 6.70 5.78 15.64
C PHE A 138 5.92 7.00 15.18
N LEU A 139 4.59 7.01 15.30
CA LEU A 139 3.73 8.11 14.84
C LEU A 139 3.80 9.37 15.72
N VAL A 140 4.33 9.29 16.94
CA VAL A 140 4.62 10.44 17.82
C VAL A 140 5.98 11.08 17.55
N ASN A 141 6.87 10.40 16.82
CA ASN A 141 8.21 10.93 16.55
C ASN A 141 8.15 12.10 15.56
N GLU A 142 8.29 13.34 16.03
CA GLU A 142 8.18 14.53 15.19
C GLU A 142 9.42 14.83 14.32
N ASN A 143 10.36 13.89 14.19
CA ASN A 143 11.51 14.08 13.32
C ASN A 143 11.08 14.07 11.83
N ALA A 144 11.27 15.20 11.16
CA ALA A 144 10.83 15.44 9.79
C ALA A 144 11.30 14.39 8.77
N LYS A 145 12.45 13.73 9.00
CA LYS A 145 12.96 12.68 8.10
C LYS A 145 12.06 11.45 8.02
N TYR A 146 11.19 11.24 9.01
CA TYR A 146 10.26 10.10 9.06
C TYR A 146 8.84 10.42 8.58
N THR A 147 8.51 11.69 8.32
CA THR A 147 7.15 12.13 7.96
C THR A 147 6.54 11.30 6.83
N ARG A 148 7.29 11.08 5.75
CA ARG A 148 6.83 10.29 4.60
C ARG A 148 6.42 8.87 5.03
N LYS A 149 7.31 8.18 5.73
CA LYS A 149 7.11 6.80 6.16
C LYS A 149 6.02 6.68 7.22
N GLN A 150 5.84 7.70 8.06
CA GLN A 150 4.72 7.79 8.99
C GLN A 150 3.37 7.88 8.27
N LEU A 151 3.26 8.75 7.25
CA LEU A 151 2.04 8.84 6.44
C LEU A 151 1.76 7.52 5.70
N LEU A 152 2.78 6.91 5.10
CA LEU A 152 2.66 5.57 4.50
C LEU A 152 2.27 4.50 5.53
N CYS A 153 2.78 4.58 6.76
CA CYS A 153 2.41 3.69 7.85
C CYS A 153 0.91 3.85 8.16
N ILE A 154 0.39 5.07 8.29
CA ILE A 154 -1.03 5.32 8.53
C ILE A 154 -1.89 4.77 7.39
N LEU A 155 -1.51 5.00 6.13
CA LEU A 155 -2.25 4.49 4.96
C LEU A 155 -2.37 2.96 4.94
N ASN A 156 -1.28 2.26 5.24
CA ASN A 156 -1.23 0.80 5.14
C ASN A 156 -1.73 0.08 6.40
N THR A 157 -1.55 0.68 7.57
CA THR A 157 -2.04 0.13 8.85
C THR A 157 -3.48 0.52 9.15
N LYS A 158 -3.94 1.65 8.61
CA LYS A 158 -5.19 2.33 8.99
C LYS A 158 -5.23 2.74 10.46
N TYR A 159 -4.04 2.93 11.06
CA TYR A 159 -3.89 3.34 12.45
C TYR A 159 -3.82 4.87 12.53
N PHE A 160 -4.96 5.51 12.75
CA PHE A 160 -5.06 6.97 12.85
C PHE A 160 -4.74 7.44 14.27
N TYR A 161 -3.46 7.70 14.54
CA TYR A 161 -2.95 8.15 15.83
C TYR A 161 -2.20 9.48 15.67
N ASN A 162 -2.34 10.38 16.65
CA ASN A 162 -1.73 11.71 16.63
C ASN A 162 -2.07 12.55 15.36
N MET A 163 -3.29 12.43 14.82
CA MET A 163 -3.66 13.13 13.58
C MET A 163 -3.61 14.67 13.68
N ASP A 164 -3.70 15.21 14.89
CA ASP A 164 -3.48 16.64 15.18
C ASP A 164 -2.11 17.12 14.68
N TYR A 165 -1.08 16.27 14.75
CA TYR A 165 0.24 16.57 14.22
C TYR A 165 0.27 16.56 12.69
N TYR A 166 -0.48 15.65 12.05
CA TYR A 166 -0.38 15.42 10.61
C TYR A 166 -1.21 16.37 9.75
N ILE A 167 -2.23 17.04 10.30
CA ILE A 167 -3.09 17.97 9.54
C ILE A 167 -2.29 19.11 8.89
N LYS A 168 -1.20 19.55 9.54
CA LYS A 168 -0.31 20.60 9.01
C LYS A 168 0.31 20.24 7.66
N PHE A 169 0.53 18.94 7.40
CA PHE A 169 1.19 18.48 6.19
C PHE A 169 0.33 18.59 4.93
N LEU A 170 -0.97 18.86 5.05
CA LEU A 170 -1.80 19.23 3.89
C LEU A 170 -1.26 20.49 3.19
N GLY A 171 -0.55 21.35 3.92
CA GLY A 171 0.17 22.49 3.37
C GLY A 171 1.69 22.35 3.41
N ASP A 172 2.24 21.13 3.34
CA ASP A 172 3.70 20.93 3.25
C ASP A 172 4.25 21.49 1.93
N CYS A 173 5.48 22.01 1.90
CA CYS A 173 6.10 22.50 0.67
C CYS A 173 6.46 21.37 -0.32
N ASN A 174 6.67 20.15 0.18
CA ASN A 174 6.84 18.94 -0.61
C ASN A 174 5.48 18.39 -1.03
N ASN A 175 5.15 18.52 -2.31
CA ASN A 175 3.88 18.04 -2.89
C ASN A 175 3.61 16.55 -2.60
N HIS A 176 4.64 15.70 -2.52
CA HIS A 176 4.44 14.29 -2.21
C HIS A 176 3.99 14.07 -0.77
N ILE A 177 4.50 14.86 0.19
CA ILE A 177 4.06 14.79 1.58
C ILE A 177 2.63 15.31 1.71
N ALA A 178 2.33 16.43 1.05
CA ALA A 178 0.99 17.00 1.07
C ALA A 178 -0.05 16.07 0.42
N PHE A 179 0.30 15.41 -0.68
CA PHE A 179 -0.54 14.38 -1.29
C PHE A 179 -0.74 13.15 -0.37
N LEU A 180 0.31 12.66 0.29
CA LEU A 180 0.16 11.55 1.24
C LEU A 180 -0.72 11.94 2.43
N ALA A 181 -0.59 13.16 2.95
CA ALA A 181 -1.47 13.67 4.00
C ALA A 181 -2.92 13.73 3.51
N TYR A 182 -3.15 14.23 2.30
CA TYR A 182 -4.46 14.22 1.65
C TYR A 182 -5.06 12.81 1.55
N GLU A 183 -4.29 11.81 1.12
CA GLU A 183 -4.74 10.42 1.07
C GLU A 183 -5.08 9.89 2.46
N VAL A 184 -4.28 10.21 3.48
CA VAL A 184 -4.54 9.83 4.87
C VAL A 184 -5.86 10.41 5.37
N PHE A 185 -6.12 11.70 5.14
CA PHE A 185 -7.36 12.34 5.58
C PHE A 185 -8.58 11.87 4.79
N THR A 186 -8.43 11.59 3.49
CA THR A 186 -9.47 10.95 2.69
C THR A 186 -9.83 9.58 3.27
N LEU A 187 -8.82 8.77 3.57
CA LEU A 187 -9.00 7.44 4.18
C LEU A 187 -9.62 7.55 5.57
N LEU A 188 -9.16 8.48 6.40
CA LEU A 188 -9.70 8.72 7.73
C LEU A 188 -11.20 9.01 7.70
N ILE A 189 -11.64 9.90 6.81
CA ILE A 189 -13.06 10.24 6.62
C ILE A 189 -13.86 9.03 6.16
N SER A 190 -13.32 8.23 5.24
CA SER A 190 -14.01 7.02 4.74
C SER A 190 -14.14 5.91 5.79
N PHE A 191 -13.16 5.79 6.71
CA PHE A 191 -13.09 4.70 7.67
C PHE A 191 -13.83 4.97 8.98
N ARG A 192 -13.91 6.23 9.42
CA ARG A 192 -14.49 6.57 10.71
C ARG A 192 -15.84 7.25 10.53
N GLY A 193 -16.92 6.48 10.68
CA GLY A 193 -18.18 7.03 11.17
C GLY A 193 -17.95 7.57 12.60
N SER A 194 -17.93 8.89 12.76
CA SER A 194 -17.99 9.62 14.03
C SER A 194 -17.21 9.04 15.25
N GLN A 195 -15.93 9.36 15.41
CA GLN A 195 -15.29 9.39 16.73
C GLN A 195 -14.35 10.60 16.84
N ASN A 196 -14.84 11.64 17.51
CA ASN A 196 -14.12 12.89 17.83
C ASN A 196 -13.03 12.62 18.87
N LEU A 197 -11.79 12.40 18.43
CA LEU A 197 -10.63 12.17 19.31
C LEU A 197 -9.46 13.14 19.03
N TYR A 198 -9.67 14.16 18.20
CA TYR A 198 -8.62 15.11 17.82
C TYR A 198 -8.86 16.47 18.49
N LYS A 199 -7.80 17.08 19.01
CA LYS A 199 -7.88 18.36 19.74
C LYS A 199 -7.95 19.56 18.82
N SER A 200 -7.32 19.46 17.64
CA SER A 200 -7.14 20.57 16.71
C SER A 200 -8.23 20.63 15.65
N PHE A 201 -8.95 19.53 15.41
CA PHE A 201 -10.02 19.46 14.42
C PHE A 201 -11.08 18.42 14.78
N GLU A 202 -12.24 18.48 14.13
CA GLU A 202 -13.24 17.41 14.15
C GLU A 202 -13.71 17.08 12.73
N ILE A 203 -14.24 15.88 12.54
CA ILE A 203 -14.84 15.47 11.27
C ILE A 203 -16.35 15.59 11.40
N VAL A 204 -16.94 16.53 10.65
CA VAL A 204 -18.37 16.78 10.67
C VAL A 204 -19.02 16.01 9.52
N GLN A 205 -19.86 15.03 9.86
CA GLN A 205 -20.60 14.20 8.91
C GLN A 205 -22.04 14.70 8.77
N ASN A 206 -22.24 15.68 7.89
CA ASN A 206 -23.57 16.19 7.51
C ASN A 206 -23.84 15.86 6.03
N VAL A 207 -24.76 16.58 5.37
CA VAL A 207 -25.01 16.51 3.91
C VAL A 207 -23.72 16.57 3.09
N ASN A 208 -22.74 17.36 3.56
CA ASN A 208 -21.38 17.37 3.05
C ASN A 208 -20.42 17.06 4.21
N THR A 209 -19.62 16.01 4.10
CA THR A 209 -18.57 15.71 5.09
C THR A 209 -17.41 16.69 4.96
N TYR A 210 -16.97 17.27 6.07
CA TYR A 210 -15.87 18.24 6.12
C TYR A 210 -15.04 18.10 7.41
N ILE A 211 -13.87 18.73 7.42
CA ILE A 211 -12.99 18.86 8.59
C ILE A 211 -13.17 20.26 9.16
N ASP A 212 -13.67 20.34 10.40
CA ASP A 212 -13.76 21.61 11.13
C ASP A 212 -12.50 21.81 11.97
N ILE A 213 -11.68 22.79 11.57
CA ILE A 213 -10.44 23.14 12.26
C ILE A 213 -10.77 24.03 13.46
N LYS A 214 -10.56 23.52 14.67
CA LYS A 214 -10.82 24.24 15.93
C LYS A 214 -9.72 25.26 16.23
N ASN A 215 -8.48 24.90 15.91
CA ASN A 215 -7.31 25.75 16.10
C ASN A 215 -6.61 25.93 14.76
N LYS A 216 -6.31 27.17 14.40
CA LYS A 216 -5.52 27.48 13.21
C LYS A 216 -4.25 26.64 13.17
N ILE A 217 -3.90 26.12 11.99
CA ILE A 217 -2.76 25.22 11.79
C ILE A 217 -1.54 25.96 11.23
N GLN A 218 -0.34 25.40 11.38
CA GLN A 218 0.83 25.90 10.68
C GLN A 218 0.91 25.24 9.30
N VAL A 219 1.07 26.00 8.23
CA VAL A 219 1.21 25.46 6.86
C VAL A 219 2.36 26.15 6.14
N ASP A 220 3.19 25.41 5.42
CA ASP A 220 4.36 25.98 4.74
C ASP A 220 3.99 26.55 3.36
N SER A 221 3.08 25.88 2.66
CA SER A 221 2.60 26.16 1.30
C SER A 221 1.08 26.37 1.28
N ILE A 222 0.64 27.62 1.06
CA ILE A 222 -0.78 27.96 0.88
C ILE A 222 -1.34 27.34 -0.38
N ASP A 223 -0.55 27.23 -1.45
CA ASP A 223 -0.96 26.54 -2.68
C ASP A 223 -1.35 25.09 -2.39
N ASN A 224 -0.47 24.35 -1.71
CA ASN A 224 -0.70 22.93 -1.42
C ASN A 224 -1.84 22.79 -0.42
N PHE A 225 -1.90 23.67 0.59
CA PHE A 225 -3.01 23.67 1.53
C PHE A 225 -4.34 23.87 0.81
N LEU A 226 -4.44 24.84 -0.11
CA LEU A 226 -5.66 25.03 -0.89
C LEU A 226 -5.97 23.80 -1.75
N ILE A 227 -5.02 23.27 -2.51
CA ILE A 227 -5.22 22.12 -3.39
C ILE A 227 -5.70 20.89 -2.63
N TYR A 228 -5.02 20.55 -1.53
CA TYR A 228 -5.22 19.31 -0.81
C TYR A 228 -6.27 19.41 0.30
N PHE A 229 -6.54 20.60 0.84
CA PHE A 229 -7.54 20.77 1.89
C PHE A 229 -8.94 21.14 1.35
N LEU A 230 -9.04 21.69 0.13
CA LEU A 230 -10.32 22.14 -0.45
C LEU A 230 -11.45 21.10 -0.35
N PRO A 231 -11.27 19.80 -0.68
CA PRO A 231 -12.33 18.80 -0.57
C PRO A 231 -12.93 18.66 0.84
N PHE A 232 -12.13 18.98 1.86
CA PHE A 232 -12.46 18.87 3.27
C PHE A 232 -12.99 20.18 3.87
N MET A 233 -13.03 21.29 3.13
CA MET A 233 -13.51 22.57 3.66
C MET A 233 -15.04 22.61 3.73
N LYS A 234 -15.57 23.22 4.79
CA LYS A 234 -17.00 23.53 4.92
C LYS A 234 -17.50 24.41 3.76
N ILE A 235 -16.70 25.40 3.38
CA ILE A 235 -16.99 26.42 2.37
C ILE A 235 -16.42 26.07 0.98
N LYS A 236 -16.16 24.79 0.70
CA LYS A 236 -15.46 24.36 -0.52
C LYS A 236 -16.10 24.82 -1.83
N GLN A 237 -17.43 24.92 -1.88
CA GLN A 237 -18.15 25.43 -3.06
C GLN A 237 -17.86 26.92 -3.30
N GLU A 238 -17.90 27.73 -2.25
CA GLU A 238 -17.59 29.16 -2.32
C GLU A 238 -16.15 29.39 -2.77
N ILE A 239 -15.19 28.67 -2.17
CA ILE A 239 -13.78 28.76 -2.55
C ILE A 239 -13.57 28.31 -3.99
N TYR A 240 -14.26 27.26 -4.44
CA TYR A 240 -14.16 26.81 -5.83
C TYR A 240 -14.72 27.83 -6.82
N SER A 241 -15.85 28.48 -6.53
CA SER A 241 -16.36 29.59 -7.34
C SER A 241 -15.34 30.73 -7.45
N LEU A 242 -14.69 31.10 -6.34
CA LEU A 242 -13.63 32.12 -6.36
C LEU A 242 -12.41 31.68 -7.18
N ILE A 243 -12.08 30.39 -7.18
CA ILE A 243 -11.01 29.83 -8.03
C ILE A 243 -11.37 30.01 -9.51
N LEU A 244 -12.61 29.70 -9.91
CA LEU A 244 -13.08 29.87 -11.28
C LEU A 244 -13.09 31.35 -11.71
N GLU A 245 -13.42 32.25 -10.79
CA GLU A 245 -13.46 33.70 -11.01
C GLU A 245 -12.08 34.37 -10.85
N ASN A 246 -11.02 33.61 -10.55
CA ASN A 246 -9.66 34.09 -10.30
C ASN A 246 -9.55 35.19 -9.20
N LYS A 247 -10.37 35.06 -8.16
CA LYS A 247 -10.49 35.99 -7.02
C LYS A 247 -9.49 35.68 -5.90
N ILE A 248 -8.20 35.88 -6.19
CA ILE A 248 -7.08 35.48 -5.32
C ILE A 248 -7.12 36.18 -3.95
N ASN A 249 -7.50 37.46 -3.90
CA ASN A 249 -7.53 38.22 -2.65
C ASN A 249 -8.61 37.71 -1.70
N GLU A 250 -9.79 37.39 -2.23
CA GLU A 250 -10.89 36.79 -1.49
C GLU A 250 -10.52 35.39 -0.99
N ILE A 251 -9.88 34.56 -1.84
CA ILE A 251 -9.39 33.23 -1.43
C ILE A 251 -8.40 33.35 -0.27
N ASN A 252 -7.41 34.25 -0.39
CA ASN A 252 -6.45 34.52 0.69
C ASN A 252 -7.14 34.98 1.98
N HIS A 253 -8.18 35.80 1.88
CA HIS A 253 -8.95 36.25 3.04
C HIS A 253 -9.61 35.07 3.76
N PHE A 254 -10.24 34.15 3.03
CA PHE A 254 -10.83 32.95 3.61
C PHE A 254 -9.79 32.01 4.22
N LEU A 255 -8.68 31.75 3.52
CA LEU A 255 -7.67 30.81 3.97
C LEU A 255 -7.01 31.26 5.29
N LYS A 256 -6.87 32.57 5.54
CA LYS A 256 -6.35 33.13 6.81
C LYS A 256 -7.11 32.69 8.06
N ASN A 257 -8.34 32.20 7.92
CA ASN A 257 -9.11 31.65 9.03
C ASN A 257 -8.61 30.27 9.48
N TYR A 258 -7.87 29.56 8.63
CA TYR A 258 -7.42 28.19 8.89
C TYR A 258 -5.97 28.09 9.35
N TYR A 259 -5.12 29.11 9.16
CA TYR A 259 -3.69 29.02 9.50
C TYR A 259 -3.14 30.15 10.40
N ILE A 260 -2.17 29.83 11.26
CA ILE A 260 -1.49 30.79 12.18
C ILE A 260 -0.28 31.40 11.49
N LYS A 261 0.54 30.56 10.86
CA LYS A 261 1.82 30.93 10.28
C LYS A 261 1.99 30.23 8.95
N THR A 262 2.49 30.97 7.98
CA THR A 262 2.90 30.44 6.69
C THR A 262 4.12 31.17 6.16
N SER A 263 4.95 30.45 5.41
CA SER A 263 6.07 31.01 4.64
C SER A 263 5.67 31.47 3.24
N SER A 264 4.41 31.25 2.83
CA SER A 264 3.95 31.54 1.47
C SER A 264 2.64 32.33 1.47
N ILE A 265 2.39 33.03 0.35
CA ILE A 265 1.12 33.71 0.07
C ILE A 265 0.66 33.20 -1.28
N LEU A 266 -0.64 32.96 -1.43
CA LEU A 266 -1.21 32.61 -2.74
C LEU A 266 -1.12 33.83 -3.66
N LEU A 267 -0.25 33.77 -4.66
CA LEU A 267 -0.05 34.85 -5.64
C LEU A 267 -0.77 34.59 -6.96
N GLN A 268 -1.02 33.32 -7.29
CA GLN A 268 -1.66 32.90 -8.52
C GLN A 268 -2.34 31.55 -8.33
N LEU A 269 -3.39 31.30 -9.11
CA LEU A 269 -4.00 29.97 -9.17
C LEU A 269 -3.25 29.11 -10.19
N LYS A 270 -2.80 27.94 -9.74
CA LYS A 270 -2.30 26.89 -10.64
C LYS A 270 -3.47 26.31 -11.47
N ASN A 271 -3.15 25.46 -12.45
CA ASN A 271 -4.13 24.82 -13.34
C ASN A 271 -5.37 24.31 -12.57
N ILE A 272 -6.55 24.82 -12.93
CA ILE A 272 -7.81 24.60 -12.22
C ILE A 272 -8.13 23.09 -12.06
N ARG A 273 -7.64 22.25 -12.99
CA ARG A 273 -7.82 20.79 -12.96
C ARG A 273 -7.28 20.10 -11.71
N PHE A 274 -6.41 20.75 -10.93
CA PHE A 274 -5.89 20.18 -9.69
C PHE A 274 -6.79 20.42 -8.47
N TYR A 275 -7.78 21.31 -8.55
CA TYR A 275 -8.70 21.58 -7.45
C TYR A 275 -9.92 20.67 -7.56
N SER A 276 -9.91 19.58 -6.79
CA SER A 276 -11.11 18.74 -6.61
C SER A 276 -11.97 19.33 -5.49
N ILE A 277 -13.29 19.36 -5.68
CA ILE A 277 -14.26 19.70 -4.61
C ILE A 277 -14.74 18.42 -3.92
N GLU A 278 -14.77 17.33 -4.66
CA GLU A 278 -15.26 16.05 -4.18
C GLU A 278 -14.14 15.22 -3.57
N LEU A 279 -14.48 14.49 -2.52
CA LEU A 279 -13.62 13.44 -2.01
C LEU A 279 -13.60 12.32 -3.05
N PRO A 280 -12.42 11.90 -3.55
CA PRO A 280 -12.36 10.79 -4.46
C PRO A 280 -12.89 9.56 -3.74
N SER A 281 -13.76 8.80 -4.43
CA SER A 281 -14.08 7.45 -3.98
C SER A 281 -12.77 6.66 -3.94
N ILE A 282 -12.50 6.01 -2.81
CA ILE A 282 -11.38 5.06 -2.71
C ILE A 282 -11.78 3.86 -3.58
N LYS A 283 -11.53 3.96 -4.88
CA LYS A 283 -11.57 2.82 -5.76
C LYS A 283 -10.42 1.93 -5.32
N SER A 284 -10.74 0.71 -4.88
CA SER A 284 -9.72 -0.32 -4.75
C SER A 284 -9.08 -0.48 -6.12
N VAL A 285 -7.88 0.05 -6.32
CA VAL A 285 -7.07 -0.24 -7.51
C VAL A 285 -6.50 -1.66 -7.34
N PHE A 286 -7.41 -2.62 -7.29
CA PHE A 286 -7.15 -4.00 -7.64
C PHE A 286 -7.95 -4.21 -8.93
N ASN A 287 -7.55 -3.51 -9.99
CA ASN A 287 -7.91 -3.98 -11.31
C ASN A 287 -7.07 -5.23 -11.51
N ASP A 288 -7.72 -6.37 -11.29
CA ASP A 288 -7.24 -7.65 -11.74
C ASP A 288 -6.83 -7.50 -13.21
N LEU A 289 -5.57 -7.80 -13.50
CA LEU A 289 -5.17 -8.11 -14.87
C LEU A 289 -5.96 -9.35 -15.24
N ILE A 290 -7.14 -9.16 -15.84
CA ILE A 290 -7.95 -10.23 -16.38
C ILE A 290 -7.17 -10.81 -17.55
N PHE A 291 -6.42 -11.86 -17.28
CA PHE A 291 -5.93 -12.75 -18.32
C PHE A 291 -7.06 -13.73 -18.66
N ASP A 292 -7.50 -13.71 -19.92
CA ASP A 292 -8.34 -14.74 -20.53
C ASP A 292 -7.53 -16.02 -20.65
N SER A 293 -7.44 -16.75 -19.54
CA SER A 293 -6.54 -17.89 -19.36
C SER A 293 -7.26 -19.22 -19.63
N ALA A 294 -7.85 -19.39 -20.80
CA ALA A 294 -8.48 -20.66 -21.15
C ALA A 294 -7.44 -21.76 -21.47
N ASP A 295 -6.31 -21.42 -22.10
CA ASP A 295 -5.38 -22.41 -22.67
C ASP A 295 -3.88 -22.06 -22.50
N GLU A 296 -3.43 -21.67 -21.30
CA GLU A 296 -1.98 -21.52 -21.06
C GLU A 296 -1.32 -22.88 -20.78
N ASP A 297 -0.31 -23.21 -21.59
CA ASP A 297 0.56 -24.37 -21.41
C ASP A 297 1.88 -23.95 -20.76
N PHE A 298 2.22 -24.57 -19.64
CA PHE A 298 3.43 -24.29 -18.87
C PHE A 298 4.48 -25.40 -18.95
N GLU A 299 4.41 -26.36 -19.89
CA GLU A 299 5.40 -27.45 -20.01
C GLU A 299 6.84 -26.95 -20.04
N PHE A 300 7.08 -25.78 -20.65
CA PHE A 300 8.39 -25.14 -20.73
C PHE A 300 8.99 -24.76 -19.36
N LEU A 301 8.17 -24.59 -18.30
CA LEU A 301 8.65 -24.39 -16.93
C LEU A 301 9.19 -25.69 -16.32
N PHE A 302 8.73 -26.84 -16.79
CA PHE A 302 9.13 -28.16 -16.30
C PHE A 302 10.26 -28.78 -17.11
N ALA A 303 10.51 -28.28 -18.32
CA ALA A 303 11.63 -28.69 -19.16
C ALA A 303 12.98 -28.26 -18.55
N GLU A 304 13.98 -29.14 -18.57
CA GLU A 304 15.35 -28.79 -18.16
C GLU A 304 16.08 -27.91 -19.19
N SER A 305 15.56 -27.84 -20.42
CA SER A 305 16.09 -27.06 -21.54
C SER A 305 15.35 -25.72 -21.67
N ASN A 306 16.07 -24.60 -21.61
CA ASN A 306 15.53 -23.28 -21.89
C ASN A 306 15.14 -23.17 -23.37
N TYR A 307 13.83 -23.05 -23.67
CA TYR A 307 13.34 -22.88 -25.05
C TYR A 307 13.86 -21.62 -25.77
N LYS A 308 14.43 -20.66 -25.04
CA LYS A 308 14.97 -19.41 -25.62
C LYS A 308 16.19 -19.59 -26.52
N SER A 309 16.81 -20.79 -26.59
CA SER A 309 17.87 -21.05 -27.58
C SER A 309 17.35 -21.41 -28.97
N ILE A 310 16.03 -21.46 -29.20
CA ILE A 310 15.44 -21.89 -30.49
C ILE A 310 14.74 -20.73 -31.24
N SER A 311 14.56 -19.55 -30.63
CA SER A 311 13.71 -18.49 -31.20
C SER A 311 14.43 -17.22 -31.70
N ASP A 312 15.76 -17.16 -31.65
CA ASP A 312 16.54 -16.02 -32.20
C ASP A 312 16.98 -16.23 -33.67
N CYS A 313 16.27 -17.05 -34.44
CA CYS A 313 16.56 -17.25 -35.87
C CYS A 313 15.27 -17.36 -36.71
N ILE A 314 14.45 -16.31 -36.77
CA ILE A 314 13.61 -16.03 -37.95
C ILE A 314 13.54 -14.51 -38.15
N GLU A 315 14.50 -13.96 -38.89
CA GLU A 315 14.21 -12.82 -39.78
C GLU A 315 13.89 -13.43 -41.15
N PHE A 316 12.71 -13.11 -41.70
CA PHE A 316 12.41 -13.24 -43.13
C PHE A 316 12.05 -11.87 -43.67
#